data_AF-A0A924JUV9-F1
#
_entry.id   AF-A0A924JUV9-F1
#
_cell.length_a   1.000
_cell.length_b   1.000
_cell.length_c   1.000
_cell.angle_alpha   90.00
_cell.angle_beta   90.00
_cell.angle_gamma   90.00
#
_symmetry.space_group_name_H-M   'P 1'
#
loop_
_entity.id
_entity.type
_entity.pdbx_description
1 polymer ?
#
loop_
_entity_poly.entity_id
_entity_poly.type
_entity_poly.pdbx_seq_one_letter_code
_entity_poly.pdbx_strand_id
1 'polypeptide(L)'
;MDSAPTIEALRVASRVLDCGSDRDAVKAIQRAQDALDAVKAERLASLQTSRDFELDGASTLSTWVRNELRLSAKEASTLVSAAATCAHLPAVAEAAAAGQIRAAHVATFTYGLKHIGYKVVTDSESWLLDVAKTCEPNELFRVIRALRDAIYPEELDKDWAKGMDKQDIQVNAVPQGFHEPGSRPATSA
;
A
#
# COMPACT_ATOMS: atom_id res chain seq x y z
N MET A 1 -17.26 -12.39 -4.54
CA MET A 1 -16.13 -13.16 -4.00
C MET A 1 -16.64 -14.27 -3.10
N ASP A 2 -15.89 -15.37 -2.97
CA ASP A 2 -16.17 -16.38 -1.95
C ASP A 2 -15.86 -15.81 -0.55
N SER A 3 -16.86 -15.79 0.34
CA SER A 3 -16.70 -15.32 1.72
C SER A 3 -16.24 -16.44 2.67
N ALA A 4 -16.16 -17.68 2.21
CA ALA A 4 -15.75 -18.83 3.03
C ALA A 4 -14.37 -18.64 3.69
N PRO A 5 -13.33 -18.10 3.02
CA PRO A 5 -12.02 -17.89 3.65
C PRO A 5 -12.08 -16.90 4.83
N THR A 6 -12.85 -15.82 4.69
CA THR A 6 -13.04 -14.82 5.75
C THR A 6 -13.82 -15.40 6.92
N ILE A 7 -14.89 -16.15 6.64
CA ILE A 7 -15.66 -16.83 7.68
C ILE A 7 -14.79 -17.81 8.45
N GLU A 8 -13.92 -18.56 7.77
CA GLU A 8 -13.00 -19.48 8.44
C GLU A 8 -11.97 -18.74 9.29
N ALA A 9 -11.41 -17.62 8.81
CA ALA A 9 -10.50 -16.79 9.61
C ALA A 9 -11.17 -16.31 10.92
N LEU A 10 -12.43 -15.90 10.86
CA LEU A 10 -13.22 -15.52 12.05
C LEU A 10 -13.45 -16.69 13.00
N ARG A 11 -13.77 -17.88 12.47
CA ARG A 11 -13.94 -19.09 13.29
C ARG A 11 -12.64 -19.51 13.98
N VAL A 12 -11.51 -19.44 13.29
CA VAL A 12 -10.19 -19.70 13.87
C VAL A 12 -9.92 -18.71 15.00
N ALA A 13 -10.10 -17.40 14.76
CA ALA A 13 -9.91 -16.38 15.79
C ALA A 13 -10.79 -16.62 17.02
N SER A 14 -12.08 -16.93 16.81
CA SER A 14 -13.00 -17.25 17.91
C SER A 14 -12.56 -18.45 18.74
N ARG A 15 -12.09 -19.54 18.10
CA ARG A 15 -11.59 -20.73 18.82
C ARG A 15 -10.32 -20.44 19.61
N VAL A 16 -9.37 -19.73 19.01
CA VAL A 16 -8.09 -19.43 19.66
C VAL A 16 -8.26 -18.43 20.81
N LEU A 17 -9.25 -17.54 20.74
CA LEU A 17 -9.61 -16.66 21.88
C LEU A 17 -10.17 -17.43 23.07
N ASP A 18 -10.82 -18.56 22.85
CA ASP A 18 -11.45 -19.37 23.90
C ASP A 18 -10.45 -20.28 24.62
N CYS A 19 -9.54 -20.92 23.88
CA CYS A 19 -8.66 -21.95 24.43
C CYS A 19 -7.20 -21.89 23.98
N GLY A 20 -6.80 -20.86 23.22
CA GLY A 20 -5.45 -20.69 22.70
C GLY A 20 -4.51 -19.93 23.63
N SER A 21 -3.23 -19.86 23.24
CA SER A 21 -2.27 -18.98 23.90
C SER A 21 -2.46 -17.53 23.47
N ASP A 22 -2.10 -16.55 24.31
CA ASP A 22 -2.16 -15.12 23.95
C ASP A 22 -1.37 -14.82 22.66
N ARG A 23 -0.25 -15.51 22.45
CA ARG A 23 0.57 -15.39 21.24
C ARG A 23 -0.21 -15.81 19.99
N ASP A 24 -0.92 -16.93 20.07
CA ASP A 24 -1.70 -17.43 18.93
C ASP A 24 -2.96 -16.59 18.74
N ALA A 25 -3.56 -16.09 19.83
CA ALA A 25 -4.72 -15.21 19.79
C ALA A 25 -4.42 -13.92 19.03
N VAL A 26 -3.31 -13.25 19.33
CA VAL A 26 -2.92 -12.01 18.62
C VAL A 26 -2.71 -12.26 17.13
N LYS A 27 -2.10 -13.39 16.74
CA LYS A 27 -1.92 -13.76 15.32
C LYS A 27 -3.25 -14.04 14.62
N ALA A 28 -4.15 -14.76 15.28
CA ALA A 28 -5.46 -15.10 14.72
C ALA A 28 -6.35 -13.85 14.59
N ILE A 29 -6.31 -12.95 15.57
CA ILE A 29 -6.98 -11.64 15.52
C ILE A 29 -6.49 -10.83 14.32
N GLN A 30 -5.16 -10.69 14.16
CA GLN A 30 -4.59 -9.93 13.04
C GLN A 30 -5.06 -10.50 11.70
N ARG A 31 -5.01 -11.82 11.53
CA ARG A 31 -5.48 -12.50 10.32
C ARG A 31 -6.96 -12.26 10.04
N ALA A 32 -7.80 -12.29 11.09
CA ALA A 32 -9.23 -12.00 10.96
C ALA A 32 -9.49 -10.53 10.60
N GLN A 33 -8.73 -9.58 11.17
CA GLN A 33 -8.81 -8.17 10.80
C GLN A 33 -8.44 -7.95 9.33
N ASP A 34 -7.34 -8.56 8.86
CA ASP A 34 -6.90 -8.44 7.48
C ASP A 34 -7.95 -9.02 6.50
N ALA A 35 -8.54 -10.16 6.85
CA ALA A 35 -9.62 -10.77 6.06
C ALA A 35 -10.89 -9.89 6.03
N LEU A 36 -11.26 -9.28 7.16
CA LEU A 36 -12.39 -8.35 7.25
C LEU A 36 -12.14 -7.08 6.44
N ASP A 37 -10.92 -6.53 6.48
CA ASP A 37 -10.54 -5.36 5.69
C ASP A 37 -10.62 -5.65 4.19
N ALA A 38 -10.23 -6.84 3.75
CA ALA A 38 -10.36 -7.27 2.36
C ALA A 38 -11.83 -7.33 1.91
N VAL A 39 -12.71 -7.95 2.69
CA VAL A 39 -14.14 -8.03 2.38
C VAL A 39 -14.80 -6.65 2.45
N LYS A 40 -14.42 -5.80 3.41
CA LYS A 40 -14.89 -4.40 3.50
C LYS A 40 -14.52 -3.63 2.24
N ALA A 41 -13.28 -3.75 1.76
CA ALA A 41 -12.85 -3.13 0.50
C ALA A 41 -13.71 -3.61 -0.68
N GLU A 42 -13.96 -4.91 -0.81
CA GLU A 42 -14.82 -5.46 -1.86
C GLU A 42 -16.25 -4.89 -1.78
N ARG A 43 -16.87 -4.88 -0.58
CA ARG A 43 -18.22 -4.34 -0.39
C ARG A 43 -18.29 -2.85 -0.70
N LEU A 44 -17.24 -2.09 -0.39
CA LEU A 44 -17.13 -0.69 -0.78
C LEU A 44 -17.03 -0.51 -2.30
N ALA A 45 -16.35 -1.41 -3.02
CA ALA A 45 -16.38 -1.39 -4.49
C ALA A 45 -17.76 -1.74 -5.05
N SER A 46 -18.45 -2.74 -4.50
CA SER A 46 -19.84 -3.03 -4.91
C SER A 46 -20.74 -1.81 -4.68
N LEU A 47 -20.58 -1.14 -3.53
CA LEU A 47 -21.31 0.07 -3.18
C LEU A 47 -20.96 1.25 -4.12
N GLN A 48 -19.70 1.37 -4.55
CA GLN A 48 -19.28 2.34 -5.56
C GLN A 48 -20.00 2.11 -6.89
N THR A 49 -20.16 0.85 -7.30
CA THR A 49 -20.80 0.46 -8.56
C THR A 49 -22.31 0.66 -8.51
N SER A 50 -22.98 0.27 -7.42
CA SER A 50 -24.44 0.45 -7.28
C SER A 50 -24.86 1.89 -7.04
N ARG A 51 -23.96 2.70 -6.45
CA ARG A 51 -24.23 4.05 -5.96
C ARG A 51 -25.27 4.10 -4.83
N ASP A 52 -25.50 2.99 -4.12
CA ASP A 52 -26.52 2.98 -3.04
C ASP A 52 -26.17 3.92 -1.88
N PHE A 53 -24.90 4.38 -1.78
CA PHE A 53 -24.51 5.44 -0.85
C PHE A 53 -25.28 6.77 -1.06
N GLU A 54 -25.89 6.97 -2.24
CA GLU A 54 -26.77 8.12 -2.51
C GLU A 54 -28.11 8.04 -1.78
N LEU A 55 -28.57 6.81 -1.44
CA LEU A 55 -29.78 6.60 -0.64
C LEU A 55 -29.62 7.16 0.77
N ASP A 56 -28.38 7.19 1.26
CA ASP A 56 -28.00 7.79 2.54
C ASP A 56 -27.64 9.29 2.41
N GLY A 57 -27.92 9.90 1.25
CA GLY A 57 -27.71 11.33 1.01
C GLY A 57 -26.26 11.75 0.75
N ALA A 58 -25.34 10.80 0.58
CA ALA A 58 -23.95 11.12 0.25
C ALA A 58 -23.76 11.27 -1.27
N SER A 59 -23.10 12.35 -1.70
CA SER A 59 -22.82 12.59 -3.13
C SER A 59 -21.67 11.75 -3.70
N THR A 60 -20.86 11.14 -2.84
CA THR A 60 -19.75 10.25 -3.23
C THR A 60 -19.56 9.18 -2.16
N LEU A 61 -19.03 8.03 -2.55
CA LEU A 61 -18.64 6.98 -1.60
C LEU A 61 -17.65 7.48 -0.55
N SER A 62 -16.71 8.36 -0.91
CA SER A 62 -15.74 8.93 0.05
C SER A 62 -16.44 9.79 1.12
N THR A 63 -17.46 10.56 0.75
CA THR A 63 -18.30 11.27 1.72
C THR A 63 -19.07 10.29 2.61
N TRP A 64 -19.66 9.25 2.02
CA TRP A 64 -20.38 8.22 2.76
C TRP A 64 -19.49 7.49 3.77
N VAL A 65 -18.32 7.01 3.35
CA VAL A 65 -17.36 6.31 4.22
C VAL A 65 -16.91 7.18 5.40
N ARG A 66 -16.66 8.47 5.18
CA ARG A 66 -16.29 9.39 6.27
C ARG A 66 -17.45 9.61 7.25
N ASN A 67 -18.67 9.74 6.73
CA ASN A 67 -19.84 10.01 7.53
C ASN A 67 -20.31 8.77 8.30
N GLU A 68 -20.45 7.63 7.63
CA GLU A 68 -21.04 6.43 8.24
C GLU A 68 -20.01 5.55 8.94
N LEU A 69 -18.79 5.44 8.39
CA LEU A 69 -17.74 4.57 8.96
C LEU A 69 -16.71 5.33 9.80
N ARG A 70 -16.79 6.68 9.86
CA ARG A 70 -15.84 7.55 10.58
C ARG A 70 -14.38 7.36 10.18
N LEU A 71 -14.13 6.85 8.97
CA LEU A 71 -12.78 6.69 8.44
C LEU A 71 -12.26 8.01 7.89
N SER A 72 -10.94 8.21 7.97
CA SER A 72 -10.27 9.32 7.30
C SER A 72 -10.32 9.18 5.77
N ALA A 73 -10.08 10.29 5.06
CA ALA A 73 -9.98 10.27 3.60
C ALA A 73 -8.89 9.32 3.08
N LYS A 74 -7.79 9.18 3.84
CA LYS A 74 -6.69 8.27 3.50
C LYS A 74 -7.11 6.81 3.61
N GLU A 75 -7.81 6.44 4.68
CA GLU A 75 -8.34 5.08 4.88
C GLU A 75 -9.37 4.73 3.82
N ALA A 76 -10.31 5.64 3.54
CA ALA A 76 -11.31 5.47 2.49
C ALA A 76 -10.64 5.25 1.11
N SER A 77 -9.69 6.11 0.74
CA SER A 77 -8.95 6.00 -0.53
C SER A 77 -8.18 4.69 -0.62
N THR A 78 -7.59 4.23 0.48
CA THR A 78 -6.86 2.96 0.54
C THR A 78 -7.79 1.78 0.27
N LEU A 79 -8.97 1.74 0.89
CA LEU A 79 -9.95 0.67 0.69
C LEU A 79 -10.50 0.64 -0.74
N VAL A 80 -10.86 1.80 -1.29
CA VAL A 80 -11.35 1.91 -2.68
C VAL A 80 -10.27 1.46 -3.68
N SER A 81 -9.03 1.91 -3.46
CA SER A 81 -7.89 1.53 -4.31
C SER A 81 -7.57 0.04 -4.20
N ALA A 82 -7.66 -0.54 -2.99
CA ALA A 82 -7.44 -1.96 -2.77
C ALA A 82 -8.46 -2.80 -3.53
N ALA A 83 -9.73 -2.41 -3.51
CA ALA A 83 -10.78 -3.12 -4.22
C ALA A 83 -10.60 -3.11 -5.74
N ALA A 84 -10.20 -1.96 -6.32
CA ALA A 84 -9.86 -1.88 -7.73
C ALA A 84 -8.67 -2.80 -8.09
N THR A 85 -7.63 -2.84 -7.24
CA THR A 85 -6.49 -3.75 -7.43
C THR A 85 -6.91 -5.21 -7.38
N CYS A 86 -7.75 -5.61 -6.42
CA CYS A 86 -8.26 -6.97 -6.31
C CYS A 86 -9.11 -7.40 -7.52
N ALA A 87 -9.76 -6.46 -8.22
CA ALA A 87 -10.47 -6.77 -9.46
C ALA A 87 -9.54 -7.13 -10.62
N HIS A 88 -8.29 -6.65 -10.58
CA HIS A 88 -7.27 -6.92 -11.59
C HIS A 88 -6.34 -8.08 -11.23
N LEU A 89 -6.23 -8.41 -9.94
CA LEU A 89 -5.31 -9.39 -9.39
C LEU A 89 -6.08 -10.40 -8.52
N PRO A 90 -6.68 -11.45 -9.14
CA PRO A 90 -7.56 -12.37 -8.43
C PRO A 90 -6.84 -13.19 -7.36
N ALA A 91 -5.57 -13.56 -7.55
CA ALA A 91 -4.82 -14.30 -6.54
C ALA A 91 -4.49 -13.42 -5.33
N VAL A 92 -4.24 -12.13 -5.56
CA VAL A 92 -4.10 -11.13 -4.49
C VAL A 92 -5.43 -10.98 -3.73
N ALA A 93 -6.56 -10.95 -4.44
CA ALA A 93 -7.87 -10.86 -3.82
C ALA A 93 -8.19 -12.05 -2.91
N GLU A 94 -7.92 -13.28 -3.38
CA GLU A 94 -8.09 -14.50 -2.59
C GLU A 94 -7.19 -14.53 -1.35
N ALA A 95 -5.91 -14.16 -1.51
CA ALA A 95 -4.98 -14.10 -0.39
C ALA A 95 -5.38 -13.06 0.66
N ALA A 96 -5.88 -11.90 0.22
CA ALA A 96 -6.40 -10.87 1.11
C ALA A 96 -7.65 -11.35 1.86
N ALA A 97 -8.61 -11.98 1.17
CA ALA A 97 -9.83 -12.52 1.78
C ALA A 97 -9.54 -13.64 2.80
N ALA A 98 -8.44 -14.38 2.60
CA ALA A 98 -7.94 -15.38 3.53
C ALA A 98 -7.11 -14.82 4.70
N GLY A 99 -6.86 -13.50 4.74
CA GLY A 99 -6.01 -12.83 5.73
C GLY A 99 -4.53 -13.21 5.63
N GLN A 100 -4.06 -13.65 4.46
CA GLN A 100 -2.65 -13.95 4.22
C GLN A 100 -1.84 -12.69 3.93
N ILE A 101 -2.50 -11.64 3.45
CA ILE A 101 -1.91 -10.33 3.21
C ILE A 101 -2.89 -9.25 3.72
N ARG A 102 -2.34 -8.15 4.23
CA ARG A 102 -3.11 -6.99 4.71
C ARG A 102 -3.35 -5.95 3.62
N ALA A 103 -4.27 -5.01 3.85
CA ALA A 103 -4.59 -3.92 2.93
C ALA A 103 -3.35 -3.10 2.50
N ALA A 104 -2.34 -2.96 3.37
CA ALA A 104 -1.09 -2.29 3.04
C ALA A 104 -0.28 -3.02 1.95
N HIS A 105 -0.31 -4.36 1.90
CA HIS A 105 0.30 -5.12 0.79
C HIS A 105 -0.46 -4.85 -0.51
N VAL A 106 -1.80 -4.86 -0.47
CA VAL A 106 -2.62 -4.58 -1.65
C VAL A 106 -2.34 -3.18 -2.20
N ALA A 107 -2.15 -2.18 -1.34
CA ALA A 107 -1.75 -0.84 -1.75
C ALA A 107 -0.39 -0.81 -2.49
N THR A 108 0.52 -1.72 -2.16
CA THR A 108 1.79 -1.89 -2.89
C THR A 108 1.56 -2.42 -4.30
N PHE A 109 0.64 -3.38 -4.49
CA PHE A 109 0.22 -3.82 -5.82
C PHE A 109 -0.47 -2.70 -6.62
N THR A 110 -1.28 -1.86 -5.96
CA THR A 110 -1.88 -0.66 -6.58
C THR A 110 -0.79 0.26 -7.15
N TYR A 111 0.29 0.48 -6.39
CA TYR A 111 1.44 1.25 -6.87
C TYR A 111 2.07 0.60 -8.10
N GLY A 112 2.29 -0.72 -8.07
CA GLY A 112 2.80 -1.48 -9.21
C GLY A 112 1.93 -1.30 -10.46
N LEU A 113 0.62 -1.48 -10.34
CA LEU A 113 -0.32 -1.34 -11.46
C LEU A 113 -0.26 0.06 -12.09
N LYS A 114 -0.10 1.09 -11.26
CA LYS A 114 -0.04 2.49 -11.69
C LYS A 114 1.30 2.87 -12.36
N HIS A 115 2.42 2.36 -11.87
CA HIS A 115 3.76 2.84 -12.24
C HIS A 115 4.56 1.87 -13.11
N ILE A 116 4.25 0.58 -13.07
CA ILE A 116 4.89 -0.45 -13.91
C ILE A 116 3.96 -0.83 -15.08
N GLY A 117 2.66 -0.75 -14.84
CA GLY A 117 1.63 -1.04 -15.82
C GLY A 117 0.97 -2.40 -15.61
N TYR A 118 -0.26 -2.50 -16.12
CA TYR A 118 -1.15 -3.64 -15.90
C TYR A 118 -0.51 -4.99 -16.25
N LYS A 119 -0.02 -5.13 -17.49
CA LYS A 119 0.46 -6.42 -18.02
C LYS A 119 1.62 -7.01 -17.22
N VAL A 120 2.61 -6.19 -16.87
CA VAL A 120 3.79 -6.68 -16.13
C VAL A 120 3.38 -7.18 -14.75
N VAL A 121 2.51 -6.44 -14.06
CA VAL A 121 2.09 -6.79 -12.70
C VAL A 121 1.20 -8.03 -12.70
N THR A 122 0.29 -8.17 -13.67
CA THR A 122 -0.50 -9.40 -13.81
C THR A 122 0.37 -10.61 -14.15
N ASP A 123 1.33 -10.45 -15.06
CA ASP A 123 2.26 -11.53 -15.43
C ASP A 123 3.19 -11.91 -14.25
N SER A 124 3.42 -10.97 -13.33
CA SER A 124 4.25 -11.13 -12.13
C SER A 124 3.47 -11.47 -10.86
N GLU A 125 2.14 -11.59 -10.95
CA GLU A 125 1.25 -11.66 -9.77
C GLU A 125 1.65 -12.80 -8.84
N SER A 126 1.87 -14.00 -9.39
CA SER A 126 2.13 -15.20 -8.59
C SER A 126 3.37 -15.05 -7.70
N TRP A 127 4.52 -14.65 -8.26
CA TRP A 127 5.76 -14.59 -7.49
C TRP A 127 5.81 -13.37 -6.56
N LEU A 128 5.20 -12.24 -6.97
CA LEU A 128 5.04 -11.08 -6.08
C LEU A 128 4.14 -11.39 -4.90
N LEU A 129 3.10 -12.19 -5.11
CA LEU A 129 2.21 -12.64 -4.05
C LEU A 129 2.92 -13.58 -3.07
N ASP A 130 3.79 -14.47 -3.56
CA ASP A 130 4.60 -15.32 -2.68
C ASP A 130 5.51 -14.48 -1.78
N VAL A 131 6.14 -13.44 -2.33
CA VAL A 131 6.91 -12.47 -1.53
C VAL A 131 6.02 -11.77 -0.50
N ALA A 132 4.84 -11.29 -0.92
CA ALA A 132 3.91 -10.58 -0.06
C ALA A 132 3.42 -11.40 1.15
N LYS A 133 3.35 -12.73 1.01
CA LYS A 133 2.95 -13.64 2.10
C LYS A 133 4.03 -13.83 3.17
N THR A 134 5.29 -13.49 2.87
CA THR A 134 6.44 -13.77 3.74
C THR A 134 7.10 -12.53 4.32
N CYS A 135 6.70 -11.33 3.90
CA CYS A 135 7.39 -10.09 4.23
C CYS A 135 6.42 -9.01 4.74
N GLU A 136 6.98 -7.90 5.23
CA GLU A 136 6.22 -6.71 5.56
C GLU A 136 5.95 -5.83 4.31
N PRO A 137 4.92 -4.96 4.28
CA PRO A 137 4.54 -4.18 3.09
C PRO A 137 5.66 -3.32 2.51
N ASN A 138 6.52 -2.78 3.37
CA ASN A 138 7.66 -1.99 2.95
C ASN A 138 8.72 -2.82 2.22
N GLU A 139 8.85 -4.11 2.54
CA GLU A 139 9.78 -5.01 1.87
C GLU A 139 9.23 -5.38 0.49
N LEU A 140 7.94 -5.72 0.38
CA LEU A 140 7.26 -5.88 -0.90
C LEU A 140 7.38 -4.61 -1.76
N PHE A 141 7.25 -3.44 -1.16
CA PHE A 141 7.39 -2.17 -1.87
C PHE A 141 8.77 -1.98 -2.49
N ARG A 142 9.83 -2.39 -1.78
CA ARG A 142 11.20 -2.39 -2.34
C ARG A 142 11.32 -3.34 -3.53
N VAL A 143 10.71 -4.52 -3.46
CA VAL A 143 10.70 -5.50 -4.56
C VAL A 143 9.97 -4.96 -5.79
N ILE A 144 8.77 -4.39 -5.61
CA ILE A 144 8.02 -3.77 -6.71
C ILE A 144 8.78 -2.58 -7.30
N ARG A 145 9.43 -1.77 -6.46
CA ARG A 145 10.27 -0.66 -6.94
C ARG A 145 11.47 -1.17 -7.74
N ALA A 146 12.15 -2.21 -7.29
CA ALA A 146 13.25 -2.82 -8.03
C ALA A 146 12.77 -3.40 -9.38
N LEU A 147 11.59 -4.01 -9.42
CA LEU A 147 10.96 -4.47 -10.66
C LEU A 147 10.70 -3.31 -11.62
N ARG A 148 10.13 -2.20 -11.12
CA ARG A 148 9.93 -0.98 -11.92
C ARG A 148 11.26 -0.47 -12.50
N ASP A 149 12.27 -0.38 -11.65
CA ASP A 149 13.59 0.17 -12.00
C ASP A 149 14.30 -0.72 -13.04
N ALA A 150 14.10 -2.03 -13.03
CA ALA A 150 14.63 -2.95 -14.03
C ALA A 150 13.91 -2.85 -15.39
N ILE A 151 12.64 -2.48 -15.42
CA ILE A 151 11.83 -2.36 -16.65
C ILE A 151 12.00 -0.99 -17.29
N TYR A 152 12.13 0.06 -16.48
CA TYR A 152 12.28 1.44 -16.92
C TYR A 152 13.59 2.05 -16.41
N PRO A 153 14.77 1.53 -16.82
CA PRO A 153 16.05 2.04 -16.34
C PRO A 153 16.27 3.51 -16.73
N GLU A 154 15.76 3.93 -17.89
CA GLU A 154 15.92 5.29 -18.42
C GLU A 154 15.01 6.36 -17.79
N GLU A 155 13.96 5.98 -17.05
CA GLU A 155 13.22 6.91 -16.20
C GLU A 155 14.05 7.35 -14.99
N LEU A 156 14.95 6.48 -14.49
CA LEU A 156 15.92 6.85 -13.44
C LEU A 156 16.91 7.89 -13.94
N ASP A 157 17.39 7.78 -15.18
CA ASP A 157 18.30 8.77 -15.76
C ASP A 157 17.65 10.14 -15.84
N LYS A 158 16.35 10.21 -16.16
CA LYS A 158 15.58 11.46 -16.20
C LYS A 158 15.30 12.02 -14.80
N ASP A 159 14.96 11.19 -13.83
CA ASP A 159 14.72 11.63 -12.45
C ASP A 159 16.02 12.04 -11.75
N TRP A 160 17.14 11.36 -12.05
CA TRP A 160 18.48 11.74 -11.60
C TRP A 160 18.94 13.05 -12.25
N ALA A 161 18.72 13.23 -13.56
CA ALA A 161 18.95 14.49 -14.25
C ALA A 161 18.11 15.65 -13.69
N LYS A 162 16.81 15.44 -13.42
CA LYS A 162 15.94 16.44 -12.75
C LYS A 162 16.35 16.70 -11.30
N GLY A 163 16.91 15.71 -10.60
CA GLY A 163 17.45 15.84 -9.25
C GLY A 163 18.70 16.71 -9.19
N MET A 164 19.60 16.58 -10.18
CA MET A 164 20.77 17.45 -10.35
C MET A 164 20.36 18.89 -10.69
N ASP A 165 19.35 19.09 -11.54
CA ASP A 165 18.79 20.41 -11.88
C ASP A 165 18.22 21.15 -10.64
N LYS A 166 17.79 20.38 -9.61
CA LYS A 166 17.34 20.92 -8.32
C LYS A 166 18.46 21.17 -7.30
N GLN A 167 19.65 20.64 -7.55
CA GLN A 167 20.84 20.82 -6.70
C GLN A 167 21.82 21.81 -7.34
N ASP A 168 21.31 22.77 -8.11
CA ASP A 168 22.06 23.96 -8.47
C ASP A 168 22.35 24.75 -7.17
N ILE A 169 23.55 24.51 -6.65
CA ILE A 169 24.13 25.17 -5.51
C ILE A 169 23.99 26.67 -5.75
N GLN A 170 23.17 27.35 -4.92
CA GLN A 170 23.11 28.81 -4.93
C GLN A 170 24.45 29.36 -4.47
N VAL A 171 25.32 29.66 -5.43
CA VAL A 171 26.51 30.47 -5.21
C VAL A 171 26.07 31.94 -5.20
N ASN A 172 25.84 32.48 -4.02
CA ASN A 172 25.66 33.92 -3.86
C ASN A 172 27.00 34.62 -4.07
N ALA A 173 27.10 35.39 -5.16
CA ALA A 173 28.17 36.35 -5.33
C ALA A 173 27.98 37.51 -4.34
N VAL A 174 28.71 37.49 -3.23
CA VAL A 174 28.87 38.66 -2.37
C VAL A 174 29.97 39.58 -2.94
N PRO A 175 29.90 40.91 -2.76
CA PRO A 175 30.82 41.86 -3.40
C PRO A 175 32.30 41.79 -2.97
N GLN A 176 32.72 40.84 -2.13
CA GLN A 176 34.13 40.60 -1.82
C GLN A 176 34.35 39.13 -1.40
N GLY A 177 34.88 38.30 -2.31
CA GLY A 177 35.53 37.01 -2.01
C GLY A 177 34.64 35.79 -1.75
N PHE A 178 35.06 34.62 -2.24
CA PHE A 178 34.46 33.32 -1.95
C PHE A 178 35.00 32.78 -0.61
N HIS A 179 34.11 32.32 0.27
CA HIS A 179 34.47 31.45 1.39
C HIS A 179 33.72 30.13 1.29
N GLU A 180 34.45 29.01 1.21
CA GLU A 180 33.89 27.67 1.44
C GLU A 180 33.65 27.47 2.96
N PRO A 181 32.45 27.09 3.40
CA PRO A 181 32.19 26.79 4.79
C PRO A 181 32.66 25.37 5.10
N GLY A 182 33.91 25.20 5.52
CA GLY A 182 34.44 23.86 5.75
C GLY A 182 35.90 23.75 6.20
N SER A 183 36.44 24.66 7.00
CA SER A 183 37.70 24.39 7.71
C SER A 183 37.71 25.02 9.10
N ARG A 184 37.83 24.18 10.14
CA ARG A 184 38.17 24.63 11.50
C ARG A 184 39.63 25.11 11.47
N PRO A 185 39.96 26.30 11.98
CA PRO A 185 41.34 26.59 12.33
C PRO A 185 41.72 25.78 13.56
N ALA A 186 42.80 25.00 13.44
CA ALA A 186 43.47 24.37 14.57
C ALA A 186 44.09 25.45 15.46
N THR A 187 43.80 25.40 16.74
CA THR A 187 44.52 26.12 17.79
C THR A 187 45.94 25.58 17.90
N SER A 188 46.96 26.43 17.79
CA SER A 188 48.28 26.15 18.36
C SER A 188 48.95 27.43 18.87
N ALA A 189 49.47 27.30 20.10
CA ALA A 189 50.36 28.18 20.88
C ALA A 189 49.75 29.46 21.46
#